data_AF-A0A822GI75-F1
#
_entry.id   AF-A0A822GI75-F1
#
_cell.length_a   1.000
_cell.length_b   1.000
_cell.length_c   1.000
_cell.angle_alpha   90.00
_cell.angle_beta   90.00
_cell.angle_gamma   90.00
#
_symmetry.space_group_name_H-M   'P 1'
#
loop_
_entity.id
_entity.type
_entity.pdbx_description
1 polymer ?
#
loop_
_entity_poly.entity_id
_entity_poly.type
_entity_poly.pdbx_seq_one_letter_code
_entity_poly.pdbx_strand_id
1 'polypeptide(L)' 'NKYYKLSLKLIHSNCLIVIDNTLWNGRVLNKNDTSIETITIRQINELIKNDNRVDISSLRLGDGTTFCRKK' A
#
# COMPACT_ATOMS: atom_id res chain seq x y z
N ASN A 1 -6.89 -0.43 -5.35
CA ASN A 1 -7.00 0.94 -4.76
C ASN A 1 -8.33 1.27 -4.07
N LYS A 2 -9.47 0.68 -4.47
CA LYS A 2 -10.80 0.99 -3.88
C LYS A 2 -10.86 0.77 -2.36
N TYR A 3 -10.36 -0.37 -1.87
CA TYR A 3 -10.38 -0.69 -0.45
C TYR A 3 -9.67 0.35 0.40
N TYR A 4 -8.42 0.68 0.10
CA TYR A 4 -7.68 1.73 0.81
C TYR A 4 -8.44 3.07 0.89
N LYS A 5 -9.02 3.54 -0.23
CA LYS A 5 -9.78 4.80 -0.26
C LYS A 5 -11.03 4.75 0.63
N LEU A 6 -11.72 3.61 0.67
CA LEU A 6 -12.90 3.42 1.52
C LEU A 6 -12.50 3.26 2.99
N SER A 7 -11.49 2.45 3.29
CA SER A 7 -10.94 2.29 4.64
C SER A 7 -10.54 3.64 5.24
N LEU A 8 -9.87 4.50 4.46
CA LEU A 8 -9.46 5.83 4.93
C LEU A 8 -10.65 6.75 5.26
N LYS A 9 -11.80 6.58 4.59
CA LYS A 9 -13.05 7.29 4.91
C LYS A 9 -13.69 6.79 6.20
N LEU A 10 -13.52 5.51 6.52
CA LEU A 10 -14.17 4.86 7.67
C LEU A 10 -13.41 5.06 9.00
N ILE A 11 -12.09 5.21 8.96
CA ILE A 11 -11.28 5.30 10.17
C ILE A 11 -11.12 6.73 10.69
N HIS A 12 -10.89 6.87 11.99
CA HIS A 12 -10.59 8.14 12.65
C HIS A 12 -9.11 8.55 12.48
N SER A 13 -8.77 9.80 12.83
CA SER A 13 -7.37 10.23 12.96
C SER A 13 -6.63 9.31 13.93
N ASN A 14 -5.36 9.08 13.67
CA ASN A 14 -4.44 8.16 14.35
C ASN A 14 -4.73 6.66 14.20
N CYS A 15 -5.82 6.26 13.54
CA CYS A 15 -6.05 4.85 13.22
C CYS A 15 -5.07 4.34 12.16
N LEU A 16 -4.87 3.02 12.16
CA LEU A 16 -3.89 2.33 11.33
C LEU A 16 -4.58 1.48 10.27
N ILE A 17 -4.14 1.62 9.02
CA ILE A 17 -4.42 0.69 7.93
C ILE A 17 -3.14 -0.11 7.70
N VAL A 18 -3.26 -1.43 7.70
CA VAL A 18 -2.15 -2.34 7.39
C VAL A 18 -2.47 -3.06 6.09
N ILE A 19 -1.52 -3.04 5.16
CA ILE A 19 -1.66 -3.65 3.84
C ILE A 19 -0.53 -4.64 3.68
N ASP A 20 -0.89 -5.92 3.51
CA ASP A 20 0.05 -7.02 3.30
C ASP A 20 0.39 -7.20 1.80
N ASN A 21 1.44 -7.98 1.52
CA ASN A 21 1.91 -8.34 0.19
C ASN A 21 2.31 -7.16 -0.72
N THR A 22 2.84 -6.09 -0.16
CA THR A 22 3.19 -4.88 -0.93
C THR A 22 4.48 -5.00 -1.74
N LEU A 23 5.30 -6.02 -1.49
CA LEU A 23 6.46 -6.35 -2.33
C LEU A 23 6.16 -7.41 -3.40
N TRP A 24 5.11 -8.22 -3.22
CA TRP A 24 4.63 -9.21 -4.19
C TRP A 24 5.74 -10.14 -4.72
N ASN A 25 6.47 -10.79 -3.83
CA ASN A 25 7.67 -11.60 -4.08
C ASN A 25 8.73 -10.85 -4.90
N GLY A 26 8.84 -9.53 -4.69
CA GLY A 26 9.73 -8.65 -5.45
C GLY A 26 9.27 -8.35 -6.89
N ARG A 27 8.16 -8.92 -7.37
CA ARG A 27 7.65 -8.71 -8.75
C ARG A 27 7.36 -7.24 -9.04
N VAL A 28 7.00 -6.46 -8.01
CA VAL A 28 6.80 -5.01 -8.14
C VAL A 28 8.05 -4.28 -8.66
N LEU A 29 9.24 -4.84 -8.48
CA LEU A 29 10.51 -4.29 -8.96
C LEU A 29 10.83 -4.66 -10.42
N ASN A 30 10.23 -5.73 -10.96
CA ASN A 30 10.48 -6.18 -12.32
C ASN A 30 9.68 -5.35 -13.34
N LYS A 31 10.31 -4.34 -13.96
CA LYS A 31 9.66 -3.43 -14.93
C LYS A 31 8.97 -4.13 -16.11
N ASN A 32 9.37 -5.34 -16.46
CA ASN A 32 8.78 -6.11 -17.56
C ASN A 32 7.56 -6.93 -17.13
N ASP A 33 7.30 -7.05 -15.83
CA ASP A 33 6.11 -7.73 -15.31
C ASP A 33 4.89 -6.80 -15.44
N THR A 34 4.02 -7.12 -16.38
CA THR A 34 2.78 -6.42 -16.67
C THR A 34 1.54 -7.21 -16.24
N SER A 35 1.69 -8.18 -15.32
CA SER A 35 0.53 -8.90 -14.79
C SER A 35 -0.39 -7.93 -14.04
N ILE A 36 -1.69 -8.20 -14.06
CA ILE A 36 -2.69 -7.30 -13.50
C ILE A 36 -2.47 -7.09 -11.99
N GLU A 37 -2.02 -8.13 -11.29
CA GLU A 37 -1.67 -8.11 -9.87
C GLU A 37 -0.49 -7.17 -9.64
N THR A 38 0.60 -7.35 -10.39
CA THR A 38 1.81 -6.54 -10.24
C THR A 38 1.51 -5.06 -10.54
N ILE A 39 0.76 -4.77 -11.60
CA ILE A 39 0.35 -3.40 -11.94
C ILE A 39 -0.52 -2.81 -10.81
N THR A 40 -1.49 -3.58 -10.31
CA THR A 40 -2.39 -3.12 -9.24
C THR A 40 -1.62 -2.82 -7.95
N ILE A 41 -0.65 -3.67 -7.59
CA ILE A 41 0.17 -3.47 -6.38
C ILE A 41 1.10 -2.25 -6.54
N ARG A 42 1.71 -2.04 -7.72
CA ARG A 42 2.46 -0.81 -8.01
C ARG A 42 1.59 0.44 -7.88
N GLN A 43 0.38 0.40 -8.44
CA GLN A 43 -0.55 1.52 -8.38
C GLN A 43 -0.97 1.87 -6.95
N ILE A 44 -1.19 0.88 -6.07
CA ILE A 44 -1.52 1.17 -4.67
C ILE A 44 -0.29 1.68 -3.91
N ASN A 45 0.90 1.12 -4.14
CA ASN A 45 2.14 1.57 -3.51
C ASN A 45 2.44 3.04 -3.86
N GLU A 46 2.35 3.41 -5.14
CA GLU A 46 2.52 4.80 -5.58
C GLU A 46 1.43 5.72 -5.04
N LEU A 47 0.18 5.24 -4.96
CA LEU A 47 -0.90 6.04 -4.38
C LEU A 47 -0.63 6.35 -2.91
N ILE A 48 -0.23 5.36 -2.11
CA ILE A 48 0.03 5.51 -0.67
C ILE A 48 1.26 6.39 -0.43
N LYS A 49 2.34 6.16 -1.19
CA LYS A 49 3.57 6.95 -1.10
C LYS A 49 3.33 8.45 -1.26
N ASN A 50 2.35 8.82 -2.09
CA ASN A 50 1.99 10.20 -2.38
C ASN A 50 0.76 10.71 -1.60
N ASP A 51 0.18 9.91 -0.69
CA ASP A 51 -1.01 10.30 0.06
C ASP A 51 -0.65 11.10 1.32
N ASN A 52 -0.77 12.42 1.24
CA ASN A 52 -0.41 13.33 2.34
C ASN A 52 -1.28 13.21 3.60
N ARG A 53 -2.43 12.52 3.53
CA ARG A 53 -3.37 12.33 4.65
C ARG A 53 -2.92 11.26 5.65
N VAL A 54 -1.87 10.52 5.32
CA VAL A 54 -1.32 9.46 6.16
C VAL A 54 0.17 9.68 6.43
N ASP A 55 0.64 9.15 7.54
CA ASP A 55 2.05 8.83 7.74
C ASP A 55 2.27 7.36 7.38
N ILE A 56 3.37 7.08 6.68
CA ILE A 56 3.62 5.76 6.10
C ILE A 56 4.90 5.15 6.67
N SER A 57 4.87 3.83 6.86
CA SER A 57 6.06 3.02 7.10
C SER A 57 5.92 1.71 6.34
N SER A 58 6.93 1.33 5.58
CA SER A 58 6.98 0.05 4.87
C SER A 58 8.04 -0.83 5.51
N LEU A 59 7.63 -1.99 6.02
CA LEU A 59 8.50 -2.92 6.72
C LEU A 59 8.63 -4.22 5.93
N ARG A 60 9.81 -4.85 6.04
CA ARG A 60 10.07 -6.20 5.53
C ARG A 60 9.53 -7.26 6.49
N LEU A 61 8.24 -7.20 6.77
CA LEU A 61 7.49 -8.25 7.43
C LEU A 61 6.76 -9.04 6.34
N GLY A 62 6.89 -10.38 6.36
CA GLY A 62 6.34 -11.24 5.31
C GLY A 62 6.77 -10.82 3.90
N ASP A 63 5.82 -10.71 2.99
CA ASP A 63 6.02 -10.29 1.60
C ASP A 63 5.85 -8.76 1.41
N GLY A 64 6.34 -8.01 2.39
CA GLY A 64 6.20 -6.56 2.47
C GLY A 64 4.87 -6.14 3.09
N THR A 65 4.96 -5.37 4.17
CA THR A 65 3.79 -4.82 4.84
C THR A 65 3.90 -3.30 4.91
N THR A 66 2.87 -2.61 4.44
CA THR A 66 2.78 -1.14 4.51
C THR A 66 1.79 -0.73 5.57
N PHE A 67 2.27 0.06 6.52
CA PHE A 67 1.52 0.67 7.60
C PHE A 67 1.19 2.12 7.22
N CYS A 68 -0.09 2.47 7.26
CA CYS A 68 -0.58 3.82 6.98
C CYS A 68 -1.37 4.32 8.19
N ARG A 69 -0.80 5.27 8.94
CA ARG A 69 -1.49 5.93 10.05
C ARG A 69 -2.19 7.17 9.54
N LYS A 70 -3.50 7.27 9.71
CA LYS A 70 -4.24 8.49 9.34
C LYS A 70 -3.83 9.65 10.24
N LYS A 71 -3.54 10.81 9.64
CA LYS A 71 -3.27 12.04 10.38
C LYS A 71 -4.54 12.58 11.02
#